data_AF-D9IQ13-F1
#
_entry.id   AF-D9IQ13-F1
#
_cell.length_a   1.000
_cell.length_b   1.000
_cell.length_c   1.000
_cell.angle_alpha   90.00
_cell.angle_beta   90.00
_cell.angle_gamma   90.00
#
_symmetry.space_group_name_H-M   'P 1'
#
loop_
_entity.id
_entity.type
_entity.pdbx_description
1 polymer ?
#
loop_
_entity_poly.entity_id
_entity_poly.type
_entity_poly.pdbx_seq_one_letter_code
_entity_poly.pdbx_strand_id
1 'polypeptide(L)'
;RDFARISHRERLGFSTFNKYLYASEGGEGVDVYVIDTGTNIEHVDFEGRAHWGKTIPAGDSDEDGNGHGTHCSGTIAGKKYGVAKKANVYAVKVLRSNGSGTMADVVAGVEWAAKSHLEQVKAAKDGKRKGFKGSVANMSLGGGKTRALDDTVNAAVSVGVHFAVAAGNDNADACNYSPAAAEKAITVGASAIDDSRAYFSNYGKCTDIFAPGLSILSTWIGSKYATNTISGTSMASP
;
A
#
# COMPACT_ATOMS: atom_id res chain seq x y z
N ARG A 1 -14.40 8.98 -5.71
CA ARG A 1 -15.19 8.19 -6.68
C ARG A 1 -14.80 6.73 -6.57
N ASP A 2 -13.51 6.44 -6.54
CA ASP A 2 -12.97 5.09 -6.68
C ASP A 2 -13.31 4.19 -5.47
N PHE A 3 -13.30 4.72 -4.25
CA PHE A 3 -13.73 3.98 -3.05
C PHE A 3 -15.22 3.63 -2.99
N ALA A 4 -16.06 4.26 -3.82
CA ALA A 4 -17.45 3.84 -3.88
C ALA A 4 -17.55 2.36 -4.27
N ARG A 5 -16.66 1.88 -5.15
CA ARG A 5 -16.71 0.52 -5.67
C ARG A 5 -16.50 -0.54 -4.61
N ILE A 6 -15.59 -0.31 -3.65
CA ILE A 6 -15.26 -1.28 -2.59
C ILE A 6 -16.32 -1.35 -1.47
N SER A 7 -17.26 -0.39 -1.44
CA SER A 7 -18.34 -0.35 -0.44
C SER A 7 -19.72 -0.74 -0.97
N HIS A 8 -19.80 -1.21 -2.22
CA HIS A 8 -21.04 -1.61 -2.89
C HIS A 8 -20.91 -3.02 -3.51
N ARG A 9 -21.93 -3.86 -3.28
CA ARG A 9 -22.02 -5.20 -3.90
C ARG A 9 -22.35 -5.10 -5.38
N GLU A 10 -23.35 -4.30 -5.71
CA GLU A 10 -23.79 -4.05 -7.07
C GLU A 10 -22.87 -3.07 -7.80
N ARG A 11 -22.91 -3.12 -9.14
CA ARG A 11 -22.27 -2.12 -9.98
C ARG A 11 -22.71 -0.71 -9.61
N LEU A 12 -21.77 0.23 -9.70
CA LEU A 12 -22.06 1.62 -9.39
C LEU A 12 -23.05 2.21 -10.40
N GLY A 13 -24.07 2.88 -9.88
CA GLY A 13 -25.06 3.63 -10.64
C GLY A 13 -24.97 5.12 -10.35
N PHE A 14 -25.87 5.89 -10.94
CA PHE A 14 -25.91 7.36 -10.80
C PHE A 14 -26.04 7.84 -9.34
N SER A 15 -26.65 7.06 -8.44
CA SER A 15 -26.84 7.44 -7.04
C SER A 15 -25.71 6.98 -6.10
N THR A 16 -24.81 6.10 -6.57
CA THR A 16 -23.79 5.44 -5.74
C THR A 16 -22.36 5.74 -6.18
N PHE A 17 -22.13 6.21 -7.40
CA PHE A 17 -20.77 6.39 -7.96
C PHE A 17 -19.82 7.30 -7.17
N ASN A 18 -20.35 8.16 -6.29
CA ASN A 18 -19.57 9.07 -5.45
C ASN A 18 -19.72 8.81 -3.94
N LYS A 19 -20.40 7.73 -3.53
CA LYS A 19 -20.64 7.40 -2.12
C LYS A 19 -19.70 6.30 -1.66
N TYR A 20 -18.82 6.62 -0.71
CA TYR A 20 -18.04 5.62 0.00
C TYR A 20 -18.67 5.40 1.38
N LEU A 21 -19.17 4.20 1.62
CA LEU A 21 -19.75 3.79 2.91
C LEU A 21 -18.66 3.11 3.72
N TYR A 22 -18.35 3.63 4.91
CA TYR A 22 -17.29 3.12 5.76
C TYR A 22 -17.65 3.27 7.24
N ALA A 23 -17.06 2.40 8.06
CA ALA A 23 -17.24 2.44 9.51
C ALA A 23 -16.47 3.63 10.11
N SER A 24 -17.07 4.28 11.12
CA SER A 24 -16.57 5.54 11.69
C SER A 24 -15.19 5.41 12.37
N GLU A 25 -14.83 4.19 12.76
CA GLU A 25 -13.54 3.81 13.34
C GLU A 25 -12.40 3.99 12.35
N GLY A 26 -12.65 3.85 11.03
CA GLY A 26 -11.72 4.24 9.97
C GLY A 26 -10.30 3.67 10.06
N GLY A 27 -10.08 2.53 10.73
CA GLY A 27 -8.74 1.97 10.94
C GLY A 27 -7.95 2.61 12.09
N GLU A 28 -8.60 3.37 12.97
CA GLU A 28 -7.96 3.95 14.17
C GLU A 28 -7.24 2.87 14.99
N GLY A 29 -5.96 3.15 15.31
CA GLY A 29 -5.09 2.23 16.04
C GLY A 29 -4.31 1.24 15.19
N VAL A 30 -4.51 1.23 13.87
CA VAL A 30 -3.76 0.41 12.91
C VAL A 30 -2.59 1.20 12.35
N ASP A 31 -1.44 0.54 12.26
CA ASP A 31 -0.27 1.06 11.56
C ASP A 31 -0.14 0.44 10.18
N VAL A 32 0.07 1.28 9.18
CA VAL A 32 0.25 0.89 7.79
C VAL A 32 1.70 1.20 7.40
N TYR A 33 2.47 0.17 7.09
CA TYR A 33 3.79 0.32 6.51
C TYR A 33 3.67 0.42 4.98
N VAL A 34 4.03 1.57 4.41
CA VAL A 34 4.05 1.76 2.96
C VAL A 34 5.48 1.61 2.48
N ILE A 35 5.76 0.44 1.90
CA ILE A 35 7.09 0.05 1.45
C ILE A 35 7.24 0.46 -0.02
N ASP A 36 7.78 1.65 -0.27
CA ASP A 36 7.70 2.32 -1.58
C ASP A 36 8.80 3.40 -1.76
N THR A 37 8.53 4.50 -2.46
CA THR A 37 9.44 5.63 -2.69
C THR A 37 9.52 6.63 -1.53
N GLY A 38 8.69 6.46 -0.51
CA GLY A 38 8.52 7.39 0.62
C GLY A 38 7.10 7.89 0.76
N THR A 39 6.90 8.93 1.57
CA THR A 39 5.63 9.65 1.67
C THR A 39 5.87 11.12 1.94
N ASN A 40 5.13 12.01 1.27
CA ASN A 40 5.00 13.41 1.65
C ASN A 40 4.18 13.51 2.94
N ILE A 41 4.83 13.29 4.09
CA ILE A 41 4.17 13.24 5.39
C ILE A 41 3.53 14.58 5.80
N GLU A 42 3.92 15.68 5.15
CA GLU A 42 3.33 17.00 5.38
C GLU A 42 2.04 17.24 4.58
N HIS A 43 1.63 16.29 3.73
CA HIS A 43 0.41 16.41 2.94
C HIS A 43 -0.81 16.50 3.87
N VAL A 44 -1.65 17.52 3.68
CA VAL A 44 -2.74 17.85 4.62
C VAL A 44 -3.78 16.74 4.75
N ASP A 45 -3.91 15.89 3.73
CA ASP A 45 -4.85 14.78 3.75
C ASP A 45 -4.50 13.70 4.80
N PHE A 46 -3.26 13.65 5.28
CA PHE A 46 -2.88 12.73 6.36
C PHE A 46 -3.22 13.27 7.75
N GLU A 47 -3.51 14.57 7.90
CA GLU A 47 -3.84 15.20 9.19
C GLU A 47 -2.80 14.90 10.30
N GLY A 48 -1.52 14.80 9.92
CA GLY A 48 -0.41 14.50 10.84
C GLY A 48 -0.26 13.01 11.22
N ARG A 49 -1.06 12.10 10.64
CA ARG A 49 -0.99 10.65 10.88
C ARG A 49 0.05 9.92 10.02
N ALA A 50 0.74 10.63 9.13
CA ALA A 50 1.83 10.08 8.33
C ALA A 50 3.18 10.41 8.99
N HIS A 51 4.06 9.41 9.05
CA HIS A 51 5.34 9.48 9.72
C HIS A 51 6.42 8.82 8.87
N TRP A 52 7.65 9.29 9.00
CA TRP A 52 8.80 8.56 8.50
C TRP A 52 9.08 7.34 9.38
N GLY A 53 9.26 6.19 8.74
CA GLY A 53 9.74 4.97 9.38
C GLY A 53 11.23 4.79 9.12
N LYS A 54 11.57 4.47 7.86
CA LYS A 54 12.95 4.20 7.47
C LYS A 54 13.21 4.49 6.00
N THR A 55 14.35 5.14 5.73
CA THR A 55 14.98 5.16 4.40
C THR A 55 16.08 4.11 4.34
N ILE A 56 15.94 3.17 3.41
CA ILE A 56 16.86 2.04 3.24
C ILE A 56 18.00 2.36 2.25
N PRO A 57 17.73 2.91 1.04
CA PRO A 57 18.81 3.20 0.10
C PRO A 57 19.84 4.16 0.70
N ALA A 58 21.10 3.72 0.73
CA ALA A 58 22.17 4.55 1.28
C ALA A 58 22.31 5.87 0.50
N GLY A 59 22.45 6.97 1.24
CA GLY A 59 22.61 8.32 0.70
C GLY A 59 21.30 9.03 0.34
N ASP A 60 20.15 8.37 0.43
CA ASP A 60 18.85 9.03 0.25
C ASP A 60 18.38 9.73 1.54
N SER A 61 17.60 10.79 1.38
CA SER A 61 16.91 11.49 2.47
C SER A 61 15.53 10.87 2.74
N ASP A 62 14.98 11.23 3.89
CA ASP A 62 13.57 11.01 4.24
C ASP A 62 12.67 11.96 3.42
N GLU A 63 12.62 11.69 2.11
CA GLU A 63 11.83 12.42 1.11
C GLU A 63 11.25 11.46 0.07
N ASP A 64 9.98 11.68 -0.31
CA ASP A 64 9.42 11.09 -1.51
C ASP A 64 9.71 11.98 -2.72
N GLY A 65 10.81 11.70 -3.41
CA GLY A 65 11.17 12.41 -4.63
C GLY A 65 10.47 11.88 -5.90
N ASN A 66 9.54 10.93 -5.78
CA ASN A 66 8.84 10.35 -6.92
C ASN A 66 7.34 10.68 -6.93
N GLY A 67 6.67 10.50 -5.79
CA GLY A 67 5.22 10.68 -5.62
C GLY A 67 4.41 9.39 -5.57
N HIS A 68 4.94 8.29 -6.10
CA HIS A 68 4.26 6.99 -6.12
C HIS A 68 3.89 6.49 -4.70
N GLY A 69 4.84 6.53 -3.77
CA GLY A 69 4.62 6.14 -2.38
C GLY A 69 3.63 7.06 -1.65
N THR A 70 3.68 8.37 -1.93
CA THR A 70 2.67 9.33 -1.45
C THR A 70 1.28 8.99 -1.97
N HIS A 71 1.15 8.60 -3.24
CA HIS A 71 -0.14 8.22 -3.84
C HIS A 71 -0.72 6.98 -3.18
N CYS A 72 0.09 5.93 -3.03
CA CYS A 72 -0.32 4.70 -2.35
C CYS A 72 -0.73 4.99 -0.89
N SER A 73 0.06 5.78 -0.17
CA SER A 73 -0.23 6.18 1.22
C SER A 73 -1.56 6.91 1.33
N GLY A 74 -1.85 7.82 0.40
CA GLY A 74 -3.11 8.55 0.34
C GLY A 74 -4.31 7.62 0.17
N THR A 75 -4.17 6.62 -0.71
CA THR A 75 -5.22 5.61 -0.99
C THR A 75 -5.52 4.76 0.24
N ILE A 76 -4.50 4.47 1.06
CA ILE A 76 -4.71 3.70 2.29
C ILE A 76 -5.37 4.56 3.36
N ALA A 77 -4.80 5.72 3.72
CA ALA A 77 -5.12 6.39 4.97
C ALA A 77 -5.37 7.91 4.87
N GLY A 78 -5.46 8.46 3.66
CA GLY A 78 -5.88 9.84 3.45
C GLY A 78 -7.29 10.13 4.00
N LYS A 79 -7.50 11.32 4.55
CA LYS A 79 -8.82 11.77 5.03
C LYS A 79 -9.83 11.77 3.88
N LYS A 80 -9.49 12.40 2.76
CA LYS A 80 -10.34 12.48 1.58
C LYS A 80 -10.11 11.29 0.67
N TYR A 81 -8.85 10.92 0.45
CA TYR A 81 -8.47 9.93 -0.55
C TYR A 81 -8.17 8.53 0.02
N GLY A 82 -8.43 8.28 1.31
CA GLY A 82 -8.10 6.99 1.93
C GLY A 82 -9.30 6.07 2.20
N VAL A 83 -9.04 4.77 2.21
CA VAL A 83 -9.95 3.71 2.67
C VAL A 83 -10.07 3.73 4.20
N ALA A 84 -8.93 3.67 4.91
CA ALA A 84 -8.78 3.65 6.37
C ALA A 84 -8.41 5.04 6.91
N LYS A 85 -9.40 5.94 6.91
CA LYS A 85 -9.25 7.39 7.15
C LYS A 85 -8.67 7.82 8.50
N LYS A 86 -8.45 6.90 9.44
CA LYS A 86 -7.90 7.14 10.78
C LYS A 86 -6.68 6.25 11.10
N ALA A 87 -6.19 5.46 10.14
CA ALA A 87 -4.97 4.68 10.30
C ALA A 87 -3.72 5.58 10.31
N ASN A 88 -2.63 5.08 10.88
CA ASN A 88 -1.33 5.73 10.83
C ASN A 88 -0.52 5.22 9.63
N VAL A 89 0.19 6.10 8.93
CA VAL A 89 1.08 5.73 7.82
C VAL A 89 2.52 5.83 8.28
N TYR A 90 3.30 4.79 8.01
CA TYR A 90 4.74 4.76 8.21
C TYR A 90 5.42 4.54 6.87
N ALA A 91 6.12 5.57 6.39
CA ALA A 91 6.87 5.52 5.14
C ALA A 91 8.14 4.67 5.30
N VAL A 92 8.24 3.62 4.49
CA VAL A 92 9.43 2.76 4.40
C VAL A 92 9.98 2.88 2.98
N LYS A 93 10.96 3.76 2.81
CA LYS A 93 11.54 4.05 1.49
C LYS A 93 12.55 2.96 1.13
N VAL A 94 12.20 2.19 0.11
CA VAL A 94 13.05 1.17 -0.52
C VAL A 94 13.31 1.45 -2.00
N LEU A 95 12.51 2.33 -2.60
CA LEU A 95 12.67 2.82 -3.96
C LEU A 95 13.22 4.25 -3.94
N ARG A 96 14.16 4.54 -4.83
CA ARG A 96 14.74 5.88 -5.00
C ARG A 96 13.76 6.80 -5.75
N SER A 97 14.11 8.08 -5.91
CA SER A 97 13.24 9.08 -6.55
C SER A 97 12.90 8.78 -8.02
N ASN A 98 13.66 7.90 -8.69
CA ASN A 98 13.34 7.40 -10.03
C ASN A 98 12.33 6.23 -10.02
N GLY A 99 11.83 5.81 -8.86
CA GLY A 99 10.88 4.69 -8.74
C GLY A 99 11.53 3.30 -8.72
N SER A 100 12.86 3.22 -8.67
CA SER A 100 13.60 1.94 -8.70
C SER A 100 14.38 1.70 -7.42
N GLY A 101 14.55 0.44 -7.04
CA GLY A 101 15.33 0.01 -5.87
C GLY A 101 15.96 -1.35 -6.11
N THR A 102 16.94 -1.71 -5.29
CA THR A 102 17.54 -3.04 -5.36
C THR A 102 16.68 -4.05 -4.60
N MET A 103 16.77 -5.33 -4.98
CA MET A 103 16.09 -6.40 -4.26
C MET A 103 16.51 -6.45 -2.78
N ALA A 104 17.78 -6.14 -2.48
CA ALA A 104 18.29 -6.07 -1.12
C ALA A 104 17.63 -4.95 -0.30
N ASP A 105 17.42 -3.77 -0.91
CA ASP A 105 16.75 -2.65 -0.25
C ASP A 105 15.29 -2.99 0.07
N VAL A 106 14.59 -3.64 -0.88
CA VAL A 106 13.20 -4.07 -0.70
C VAL A 106 13.09 -5.09 0.44
N VAL A 107 13.93 -6.13 0.43
CA VAL A 107 13.98 -7.15 1.50
C VAL A 107 14.26 -6.50 2.86
N ALA A 108 15.22 -5.58 2.94
CA ALA A 108 15.55 -4.87 4.17
C ALA A 108 14.39 -3.99 4.67
N GLY A 109 13.60 -3.40 3.77
CA GLY A 109 12.38 -2.67 4.13
C GLY A 109 11.29 -3.57 4.71
N VAL A 110 11.08 -4.76 4.13
CA VAL A 110 10.13 -5.76 4.67
C VAL A 110 10.56 -6.23 6.06
N GLU A 111 11.85 -6.53 6.24
CA GLU A 111 12.39 -6.89 7.55
C GLU A 111 12.22 -5.77 8.58
N TRP A 112 12.46 -4.52 8.18
CA TRP A 112 12.29 -3.37 9.07
C TRP A 112 10.82 -3.23 9.50
N ALA A 113 9.87 -3.37 8.58
CA ALA A 113 8.44 -3.30 8.89
C ALA A 113 8.02 -4.41 9.87
N ALA A 114 8.50 -5.64 9.65
CA ALA A 114 8.25 -6.77 10.56
C ALA A 114 8.84 -6.53 11.96
N LYS A 115 10.08 -6.03 12.05
CA LYS A 115 10.72 -5.69 13.34
C LYS A 115 9.97 -4.56 14.05
N SER A 116 9.62 -3.50 13.33
CA SER A 116 8.81 -2.40 13.86
C SER A 116 7.50 -2.92 14.42
N HIS A 117 6.77 -3.77 13.68
CA HIS A 117 5.53 -4.37 14.16
C HIS A 117 5.71 -5.12 15.49
N LEU A 118 6.73 -5.97 15.59
CA LEU A 118 7.00 -6.75 16.81
C LEU A 118 7.32 -5.86 18.01
N GLU A 119 8.05 -4.75 17.80
CA GLU A 119 8.31 -3.74 18.83
C GLU A 119 7.00 -3.08 19.30
N GLN A 120 6.11 -2.74 18.35
CA GLN A 120 4.81 -2.15 18.66
C GLN A 120 3.87 -3.11 19.39
N VAL A 121 3.85 -4.39 19.00
CA VAL A 121 3.13 -5.47 19.71
C VAL A 121 3.64 -5.59 21.14
N LYS A 122 4.97 -5.59 21.33
CA LYS A 122 5.57 -5.65 22.68
C LYS A 122 5.21 -4.43 23.51
N ALA A 123 5.31 -3.22 22.94
CA ALA A 123 4.94 -1.98 23.61
C ALA A 123 3.46 -1.96 24.02
N ALA A 124 2.56 -2.51 23.19
CA ALA A 124 1.15 -2.64 23.51
C ALA A 124 0.90 -3.63 24.65
N LYS A 125 1.55 -4.81 24.63
CA LYS A 125 1.49 -5.80 25.72
C LYS A 125 2.01 -5.26 27.05
N ASP A 126 3.07 -4.46 27.00
CA ASP A 126 3.66 -3.79 28.16
C ASP A 126 2.84 -2.57 28.64
N GLY A 127 1.72 -2.24 28.00
CA GLY A 127 0.88 -1.08 28.32
C GLY A 127 1.49 0.28 27.95
N LYS A 128 2.64 0.29 27.26
CA LYS A 128 3.36 1.49 26.80
C LYS A 128 2.75 2.10 25.54
N ARG A 129 1.97 1.31 24.79
CA ARG A 129 1.23 1.77 23.62
C ARG A 129 -0.25 1.45 23.75
N LYS A 130 -1.05 2.50 23.97
CA LYS A 130 -2.51 2.38 24.07
C LYS A 130 -3.16 2.44 22.69
N GLY A 131 -4.23 1.67 22.50
CA GLY A 131 -5.07 1.73 21.30
C GLY A 131 -4.48 1.05 20.05
N PHE A 132 -3.32 0.40 20.13
CA PHE A 132 -2.75 -0.36 19.01
C PHE A 132 -3.61 -1.59 18.70
N LYS A 133 -4.00 -1.74 17.43
CA LYS A 133 -4.85 -2.84 16.95
C LYS A 133 -4.13 -3.81 16.02
N GLY A 134 -2.95 -3.47 15.54
CA GLY A 134 -2.16 -4.31 14.64
C GLY A 134 -1.50 -3.50 13.53
N SER A 135 -0.84 -4.21 12.62
CA SER A 135 -0.16 -3.60 11.49
C SER A 135 -0.51 -4.29 10.19
N VAL A 136 -0.53 -3.50 9.12
CA VAL A 136 -0.61 -3.95 7.74
C VAL A 136 0.57 -3.35 6.96
N ALA A 137 0.92 -3.94 5.84
CA ALA A 137 1.94 -3.43 4.93
C ALA A 137 1.44 -3.48 3.50
N ASN A 138 1.74 -2.44 2.72
CA ASN A 138 1.46 -2.38 1.30
C ASN A 138 2.78 -2.33 0.52
N MET A 139 2.91 -3.20 -0.47
CA MET A 139 4.04 -3.22 -1.41
C MET A 139 3.51 -3.04 -2.83
N SER A 140 3.43 -1.78 -3.25
CA SER A 140 3.01 -1.39 -4.60
C SER A 140 4.19 -1.38 -5.58
N LEU A 141 4.98 -2.44 -5.51
CA LEU A 141 6.21 -2.64 -6.25
C LEU A 141 6.34 -4.10 -6.66
N GLY A 142 7.24 -4.38 -7.59
CA GLY A 142 7.53 -5.74 -7.97
C GLY A 142 8.58 -5.81 -9.06
N GLY A 143 9.02 -7.02 -9.33
CA GLY A 143 9.93 -7.33 -10.42
C GLY A 143 9.86 -8.81 -10.77
N GLY A 144 10.87 -9.29 -11.52
CA GLY A 144 10.97 -10.71 -11.83
C GLY A 144 11.01 -11.57 -10.56
N LYS A 145 10.50 -12.79 -10.66
CA LYS A 145 10.38 -13.73 -9.54
C LYS A 145 11.70 -13.90 -8.76
N THR A 146 11.63 -13.73 -7.45
CA THR A 146 12.73 -14.00 -6.53
C THR A 146 12.23 -14.67 -5.26
N ARG A 147 12.78 -15.86 -4.98
CA ARG A 147 12.47 -16.61 -3.77
C ARG A 147 12.77 -15.81 -2.49
N ALA A 148 13.87 -15.06 -2.48
CA ALA A 148 14.28 -14.29 -1.31
C ALA A 148 13.22 -13.27 -0.88
N LEU A 149 12.60 -12.57 -1.83
CA LEU A 149 11.56 -11.59 -1.50
C LEU A 149 10.27 -12.28 -1.05
N ASP A 150 9.85 -13.33 -1.76
CA ASP A 150 8.64 -14.09 -1.41
C ASP A 150 8.77 -14.70 0.00
N ASP A 151 9.90 -15.32 0.31
CA ASP A 151 10.18 -15.94 1.62
C ASP A 151 10.19 -14.87 2.73
N THR A 152 10.79 -13.69 2.50
CA THR A 152 10.80 -12.60 3.49
C THR A 152 9.40 -12.04 3.74
N VAL A 153 8.59 -11.83 2.69
CA VAL A 153 7.19 -11.39 2.84
C VAL A 153 6.38 -12.44 3.59
N ASN A 154 6.51 -13.72 3.23
CA ASN A 154 5.84 -14.83 3.92
C ASN A 154 6.23 -14.92 5.41
N ALA A 155 7.50 -14.65 5.74
CA ALA A 155 7.97 -14.60 7.12
C ALA A 155 7.36 -13.42 7.89
N ALA A 156 7.31 -12.23 7.26
CA ALA A 156 6.68 -11.04 7.84
C ALA A 156 5.17 -11.25 8.12
N VAL A 157 4.47 -11.93 7.22
CA VAL A 157 3.07 -12.32 7.46
C VAL A 157 2.93 -13.29 8.63
N SER A 158 3.85 -14.25 8.73
CA SER A 158 3.83 -15.27 9.80
C SER A 158 4.03 -14.69 11.19
N VAL A 159 4.61 -13.49 11.32
CA VAL A 159 4.76 -12.79 12.61
C VAL A 159 3.62 -11.81 12.91
N GLY A 160 2.61 -11.72 12.04
CA GLY A 160 1.35 -11.01 12.31
C GLY A 160 1.08 -9.75 11.48
N VAL A 161 1.94 -9.40 10.52
CA VAL A 161 1.71 -8.24 9.63
C VAL A 161 0.91 -8.69 8.41
N HIS A 162 -0.23 -8.05 8.11
CA HIS A 162 -0.97 -8.39 6.90
C HIS A 162 -0.34 -7.67 5.70
N PHE A 163 0.08 -8.40 4.67
CA PHE A 163 0.68 -7.82 3.46
C PHE A 163 -0.32 -7.80 2.31
N ALA A 164 -0.49 -6.63 1.69
CA ALA A 164 -1.08 -6.46 0.36
C ALA A 164 0.03 -6.15 -0.64
N VAL A 165 0.05 -6.86 -1.76
CA VAL A 165 1.08 -6.72 -2.79
C VAL A 165 0.47 -6.56 -4.17
N ALA A 166 1.09 -5.74 -5.01
CA ALA A 166 0.65 -5.54 -6.38
C ALA A 166 0.90 -6.79 -7.26
N ALA A 167 -0.09 -7.22 -8.05
CA ALA A 167 0.06 -8.36 -8.96
C ALA A 167 1.05 -8.10 -10.12
N GLY A 168 1.27 -6.84 -10.48
CA GLY A 168 2.10 -6.40 -11.60
C GLY A 168 1.29 -5.93 -12.81
N ASN A 169 1.96 -5.23 -13.74
CA ASN A 169 1.32 -4.44 -14.80
C ASN A 169 1.70 -4.93 -16.22
N ASP A 170 2.02 -6.21 -16.37
CA ASP A 170 2.58 -6.79 -17.60
C ASP A 170 1.55 -7.57 -18.42
N ASN A 171 0.28 -7.61 -17.98
CA ASN A 171 -0.79 -8.45 -18.54
C ASN A 171 -0.33 -9.92 -18.66
N ALA A 172 0.32 -10.42 -17.62
CA ALA A 172 0.94 -11.75 -17.56
C ALA A 172 0.52 -12.52 -16.29
N ASP A 173 0.99 -13.77 -16.16
CA ASP A 173 0.79 -14.58 -14.96
C ASP A 173 1.60 -14.02 -13.77
N ALA A 174 0.89 -13.56 -12.73
CA ALA A 174 1.44 -12.99 -11.51
C ALA A 174 2.40 -13.95 -10.77
N CYS A 175 2.28 -15.26 -10.98
CA CYS A 175 3.17 -16.26 -10.37
C CYS A 175 4.63 -16.16 -10.85
N ASN A 176 4.92 -15.36 -11.89
CA ASN A 176 6.25 -15.06 -12.42
C ASN A 176 6.87 -13.78 -11.84
N TYR A 177 6.20 -13.13 -10.88
CA TYR A 177 6.61 -11.87 -10.29
C TYR A 177 6.70 -11.99 -8.77
N SER A 178 7.60 -11.22 -8.18
CA SER A 178 7.73 -11.13 -6.71
C SER A 178 7.57 -9.67 -6.27
N PRO A 179 6.83 -9.41 -5.17
CA PRO A 179 6.28 -10.38 -4.23
C PRO A 179 4.90 -10.96 -4.61
N ALA A 180 4.42 -10.76 -5.84
CA ALA A 180 3.11 -11.25 -6.28
C ALA A 180 2.91 -12.77 -6.17
N ALA A 181 3.99 -13.56 -6.17
CA ALA A 181 3.98 -15.01 -5.98
C ALA A 181 4.10 -15.45 -4.51
N ALA A 182 4.19 -14.52 -3.55
CA ALA A 182 4.32 -14.84 -2.13
C ALA A 182 3.01 -15.44 -1.58
N GLU A 183 3.04 -16.71 -1.21
CA GLU A 183 1.86 -17.52 -0.85
C GLU A 183 1.01 -16.99 0.33
N LYS A 184 1.57 -16.18 1.23
CA LYS A 184 0.87 -15.68 2.42
C LYS A 184 0.45 -14.21 2.30
N ALA A 185 0.93 -13.49 1.30
CA ALA A 185 0.46 -12.13 1.03
C ALA A 185 -0.89 -12.17 0.30
N ILE A 186 -1.60 -11.05 0.31
CA ILE A 186 -2.76 -10.84 -0.54
C ILE A 186 -2.27 -10.15 -1.81
N THR A 187 -2.27 -10.87 -2.93
CA THR A 187 -1.87 -10.33 -4.23
C THR A 187 -3.07 -9.71 -4.93
N VAL A 188 -2.95 -8.42 -5.28
CA VAL A 188 -4.05 -7.59 -5.75
C VAL A 188 -3.89 -7.21 -7.21
N GLY A 189 -4.84 -7.65 -8.03
CA GLY A 189 -5.02 -7.22 -9.41
C GLY A 189 -5.83 -5.92 -9.53
N ALA A 190 -5.74 -5.26 -10.69
CA ALA A 190 -6.44 -4.00 -10.95
C ALA A 190 -7.70 -4.20 -11.79
N SER A 191 -8.77 -3.55 -11.37
CA SER A 191 -10.03 -3.40 -12.12
C SER A 191 -10.26 -1.93 -12.52
N ALA A 192 -11.08 -1.75 -13.54
CA ALA A 192 -11.62 -0.47 -13.94
C ALA A 192 -13.01 -0.24 -13.33
N ILE A 193 -13.53 0.98 -13.46
CA ILE A 193 -14.81 1.39 -12.87
C ILE A 193 -16.03 0.65 -13.45
N ASP A 194 -15.88 0.02 -14.61
CA ASP A 194 -16.91 -0.78 -15.30
C ASP A 194 -16.84 -2.28 -14.93
N ASP A 195 -16.07 -2.63 -13.89
CA ASP A 195 -15.78 -3.98 -13.41
C ASP A 195 -14.98 -4.85 -14.38
N SER A 196 -14.43 -4.27 -15.45
CA SER A 196 -13.46 -4.98 -16.28
C SER A 196 -12.11 -5.07 -15.57
N ARG A 197 -11.33 -6.11 -15.88
CA ARG A 197 -9.92 -6.15 -15.51
C ARG A 197 -9.20 -5.02 -16.24
N ALA A 198 -8.40 -4.22 -15.52
CA ALA A 198 -7.58 -3.20 -16.16
C ALA A 198 -6.61 -3.87 -17.15
N TYR A 199 -6.48 -3.31 -18.35
CA TYR A 199 -5.79 -3.96 -19.48
C TYR A 199 -4.35 -4.39 -19.18
N PHE A 200 -3.67 -3.71 -18.26
CA PHE A 200 -2.30 -4.00 -17.83
C PHE A 200 -2.22 -5.03 -16.70
N SER A 201 -3.30 -5.28 -15.96
CA SER A 201 -3.22 -6.07 -14.72
C SER A 201 -2.75 -7.49 -15.01
N ASN A 202 -1.74 -7.94 -14.28
CA ASN A 202 -1.43 -9.36 -14.18
C ASN A 202 -2.63 -10.14 -13.61
N TYR A 203 -2.60 -11.44 -13.82
CA TYR A 203 -3.66 -12.39 -13.49
C TYR A 203 -3.08 -13.75 -13.11
N GLY A 204 -3.94 -14.74 -12.88
CA GLY A 204 -3.54 -16.12 -12.64
C GLY A 204 -3.78 -16.55 -11.19
N LYS A 205 -3.34 -17.76 -10.86
CA LYS A 205 -3.65 -18.40 -9.57
C LYS A 205 -3.00 -17.73 -8.36
N CYS A 206 -1.96 -16.93 -8.57
CA CYS A 206 -1.31 -16.16 -7.51
C CYS A 206 -1.98 -14.81 -7.27
N THR A 207 -3.06 -14.46 -8.00
CA THR A 207 -3.86 -13.26 -7.73
C THR A 207 -5.07 -13.64 -6.88
N ASP A 208 -5.17 -13.08 -5.68
CA ASP A 208 -6.24 -13.40 -4.72
C ASP A 208 -7.50 -12.56 -4.95
N ILE A 209 -7.33 -11.28 -5.26
CA ILE A 209 -8.43 -10.32 -5.36
C ILE A 209 -8.16 -9.25 -6.42
N PHE A 210 -9.23 -8.61 -6.89
CA PHE A 210 -9.18 -7.41 -7.71
C PHE A 210 -9.75 -6.21 -6.94
N ALA A 211 -9.12 -5.06 -7.09
CA ALA A 211 -9.59 -3.79 -6.55
C ALA A 211 -9.45 -2.67 -7.61
N PRO A 212 -10.07 -1.49 -7.42
CA PRO A 212 -9.96 -0.38 -8.37
C PRO A 212 -8.50 0.04 -8.55
N GLY A 213 -7.98 -0.04 -9.78
CA GLY A 213 -6.58 0.32 -10.09
C GLY A 213 -6.41 1.15 -11.36
N LEU A 214 -7.48 1.41 -12.11
CA LEU A 214 -7.45 2.27 -13.29
C LEU A 214 -8.01 3.66 -12.96
N SER A 215 -7.24 4.71 -13.25
CA SER A 215 -7.59 6.12 -13.05
C SER A 215 -7.96 6.47 -11.61
N ILE A 216 -7.06 6.15 -10.67
CA ILE A 216 -7.27 6.36 -9.24
C ILE A 216 -6.68 7.70 -8.81
N LEU A 217 -7.51 8.55 -8.22
CA LEU A 217 -7.11 9.86 -7.68
C LEU A 217 -6.64 9.72 -6.23
N SER A 218 -5.42 10.18 -5.95
CA SER A 218 -4.87 10.24 -4.59
C SER A 218 -3.90 11.40 -4.40
N THR A 219 -3.29 11.48 -3.22
CA THR A 219 -2.28 12.47 -2.83
C THR A 219 -1.01 12.38 -3.67
N TRP A 220 -0.29 13.48 -3.80
CA TRP A 220 0.95 13.54 -4.58
C TRP A 220 1.98 14.47 -3.93
N ILE A 221 3.19 14.51 -4.51
CA ILE A 221 4.29 15.38 -4.10
C ILE A 221 4.21 16.76 -4.78
N GLY A 222 5.09 17.68 -4.39
CA GLY A 222 5.22 19.03 -4.95
C GLY A 222 4.49 20.12 -4.15
N SER A 223 3.48 19.77 -3.35
CA SER A 223 2.93 20.65 -2.31
C SER A 223 2.17 19.84 -1.26
N LYS A 224 1.73 20.50 -0.18
CA LYS A 224 0.89 19.88 0.87
C LYS A 224 -0.53 19.55 0.41
N TYR A 225 -0.92 19.93 -0.81
CA TYR A 225 -2.27 19.77 -1.36
C TYR A 225 -2.29 19.04 -2.71
N ALA A 226 -1.12 18.63 -3.21
CA ALA A 226 -0.99 18.08 -4.54
C ALA A 226 -1.72 16.73 -4.65
N THR A 227 -2.36 16.51 -5.79
CA THR A 227 -3.03 15.23 -6.10
C THR A 227 -2.69 14.82 -7.51
N ASN A 228 -2.79 13.52 -7.79
CA ASN A 228 -2.57 12.99 -9.13
C ASN A 228 -3.49 11.79 -9.38
N THR A 229 -3.84 11.59 -10.65
CA THR A 229 -4.62 10.44 -11.11
C THR A 229 -3.71 9.52 -11.90
N ILE A 230 -3.42 8.34 -11.37
CA ILE A 230 -2.56 7.35 -12.02
C ILE A 230 -3.23 5.97 -12.01
N SER A 231 -2.62 5.02 -12.71
CA SER A 231 -3.16 3.68 -12.88
C SER A 231 -2.08 2.63 -12.66
N GLY A 232 -2.46 1.51 -12.07
CA GLY A 232 -1.61 0.36 -11.84
C GLY A 232 -2.23 -0.59 -10.83
N THR A 233 -1.74 -1.82 -10.76
CA THR A 233 -1.99 -2.70 -9.61
C THR A 233 -1.44 -2.08 -8.32
N SER A 234 -0.46 -1.18 -8.44
CA SER A 234 0.00 -0.29 -7.38
C SER A 234 -1.08 0.61 -6.79
N MET A 235 -2.16 0.90 -7.51
CA MET A 235 -3.28 1.70 -6.99
C MET A 235 -4.42 0.81 -6.48
N ALA A 236 -4.42 -0.47 -6.86
CA ALA A 236 -5.40 -1.45 -6.40
C ALA A 236 -5.00 -2.11 -5.07
N SER A 237 -3.70 -2.36 -4.88
CA SER A 237 -3.13 -2.92 -3.65
C SER A 237 -3.37 -2.07 -2.38
N PRO A 238 -3.18 -0.74 -2.40
CA PRO A 238 -3.45 0.13 -1.24
C PRO A 238 -4.93 0.34 -0.91
#